data_AF-X1B8M7-F1
#
_entry.id   AF-X1B8M7-F1
#
_cell.length_a   1.000
_cell.length_b   1.000
_cell.length_c   1.000
_cell.angle_alpha   90.00
_cell.angle_beta   90.00
_cell.angle_gamma   90.00
#
_symmetry.space_group_name_H-M   'P 1'
#
loop_
_entity.id
_entity.type
_entity.pdbx_description
1 polymer ?
#
loop_
_entity_poly.entity_id
_entity_poly.type
_entity_poly.pdbx_seq_one_letter_code
_entity_poly.pdbx_strand_id
1 'polypeptide(L)'
;ATIGLNIFAHNFDFQGNEINVQLWDIGAQQYFKRFRKIYYKGAEAAFIVFDITNRESFEKIKDWHEEINQLIDEINIPIVIVGNKVDLSKQRVVSTADGEELAKSLSETGISYIETSALSGENVINAFELIAYHYIIKTKKKEKDVIREDLVEAIVSTLKELVILELTFISENMSWDPGFQTILNLENLGEYSKLKDSIIEKLYPYKNGLILSSFTYDDFNLSNSDGVFCIFDARDREHIDPKWKDILINIIRKVRKKRAVIVGIRVSDDKNWSQLMEDF
;
A
#
# COMPACT_ATOMS: atom_id res chain seq x y z
N ALA A 1 3.50 -36.30 15.44
CA ALA A 1 2.75 -35.78 14.28
C ALA A 1 1.48 -35.13 14.82
N THR A 2 1.16 -33.88 14.43
CA THR A 2 -0.10 -33.23 14.78
C THR A 2 -1.26 -34.06 14.22
N ILE A 3 -2.22 -34.42 15.07
CA ILE A 3 -3.46 -35.11 14.68
C ILE A 3 -4.58 -34.08 14.78
N GLY A 4 -5.15 -33.65 13.66
CA GLY A 4 -6.20 -32.63 13.63
C GLY A 4 -5.66 -31.21 13.45
N LEU A 5 -6.12 -30.28 14.30
CA LEU A 5 -5.81 -28.84 14.30
C LEU A 5 -5.41 -28.42 15.72
N ASN A 6 -4.34 -27.64 15.85
CA ASN A 6 -4.06 -26.86 17.06
C ASN A 6 -4.15 -25.36 16.75
N ILE A 7 -4.74 -24.59 17.67
CA ILE A 7 -4.82 -23.14 17.58
C ILE A 7 -3.96 -22.53 18.69
N PHE A 8 -3.05 -21.63 18.32
CA PHE A 8 -2.24 -20.85 19.25
C PHE A 8 -2.45 -19.35 18.99
N ALA A 9 -2.26 -18.54 20.02
CA ALA A 9 -2.25 -17.08 19.88
C ALA A 9 -0.88 -16.55 20.29
N HIS A 10 -0.35 -15.60 19.52
CA HIS A 10 0.89 -14.91 19.83
C HIS A 10 0.76 -13.42 19.49
N ASN A 11 1.15 -12.57 20.44
CA ASN A 11 1.14 -11.12 20.27
C ASN A 11 2.56 -10.59 20.31
N PHE A 12 2.91 -9.69 19.39
CA PHE A 12 4.21 -9.02 19.36
C PHE A 12 4.10 -7.65 18.72
N ASP A 13 5.01 -6.75 19.08
CA ASP A 13 5.11 -5.42 18.47
C ASP A 13 6.03 -5.45 17.25
N PHE A 14 5.58 -4.90 16.13
CA PHE A 14 6.39 -4.78 14.93
C PHE A 14 6.14 -3.45 14.21
N GLN A 15 7.21 -2.67 14.02
CA GLN A 15 7.17 -1.34 13.37
C GLN A 15 6.10 -0.39 13.94
N GLY A 16 5.93 -0.40 15.27
CA GLY A 16 4.93 0.43 15.96
C GLY A 16 3.48 -0.08 15.85
N ASN A 17 3.27 -1.28 15.33
CA ASN A 17 1.97 -1.95 15.27
C ASN A 17 1.95 -3.12 16.26
N GLU A 18 0.88 -3.24 17.03
CA GLU A 18 0.60 -4.43 17.84
C GLU A 18 0.04 -5.52 16.92
N ILE A 19 0.78 -6.62 16.74
CA ILE A 19 0.39 -7.72 15.85
C ILE A 19 -0.15 -8.87 16.70
N ASN A 20 -1.40 -9.25 16.46
CA ASN A 20 -2.05 -10.41 17.07
C ASN A 20 -2.17 -11.52 16.02
N VAL A 21 -1.48 -12.64 16.23
CA VAL A 21 -1.49 -13.78 15.30
C VAL A 21 -2.20 -14.96 15.94
N GLN A 22 -3.19 -15.48 15.22
CA GLN A 22 -3.79 -16.79 15.51
C GLN A 22 -3.19 -17.83 14.57
N LEU A 23 -2.43 -18.77 15.13
CA LEU A 23 -1.73 -19.81 14.39
C LEU A 23 -2.54 -21.09 14.37
N TRP A 24 -2.82 -21.57 13.16
CA TRP A 24 -3.57 -22.77 12.90
C TRP A 24 -2.58 -23.84 12.42
N ASP A 25 -2.10 -24.70 13.33
CA ASP A 25 -1.21 -25.82 12.99
C ASP A 25 -2.04 -26.96 12.40
N ILE A 26 -1.93 -27.13 11.09
CA ILE A 26 -2.72 -28.07 10.29
C ILE A 26 -1.90 -29.34 10.03
N GLY A 27 -2.48 -30.50 10.34
CA GLY A 27 -1.85 -31.78 10.04
C GLY A 27 -1.53 -31.97 8.55
N ALA A 28 -0.25 -32.18 8.23
CA ALA A 28 0.27 -32.34 6.86
C ALA A 28 -0.07 -33.68 6.16
N GLN A 29 -0.79 -34.60 6.82
CA GLN A 29 -1.07 -35.92 6.25
C GLN A 29 -2.13 -35.83 5.14
N GLN A 30 -1.93 -36.58 4.05
CA GLN A 30 -2.84 -36.60 2.90
C GLN A 30 -4.28 -37.00 3.26
N TYR A 31 -4.45 -37.84 4.29
CA TYR A 31 -5.76 -38.22 4.82
C TYR A 31 -6.61 -37.02 5.24
N PHE A 32 -5.99 -35.94 5.73
CA PHE A 32 -6.69 -34.74 6.18
C PHE A 32 -6.93 -33.69 5.08
N LYS A 33 -6.51 -33.93 3.82
CA LYS A 33 -6.64 -32.97 2.72
C LYS A 33 -8.05 -32.43 2.53
N ARG A 34 -9.07 -33.27 2.75
CA ARG A 34 -10.48 -32.85 2.65
C ARG A 34 -10.92 -31.91 3.78
N PHE A 35 -10.29 -32.00 4.95
CA PHE A 35 -10.59 -31.16 6.11
C PHE A 35 -9.79 -29.85 6.11
N ARG A 36 -8.62 -29.82 5.47
CA ARG A 36 -7.77 -28.61 5.38
C ARG A 36 -8.42 -27.42 4.71
N LYS A 37 -9.32 -27.65 3.76
CA LYS A 37 -10.07 -26.58 3.07
C LYS A 37 -10.80 -25.64 4.03
N ILE A 38 -11.33 -26.17 5.12
CA ILE A 38 -12.06 -25.37 6.12
C ILE A 38 -11.10 -24.48 6.92
N TYR A 39 -9.86 -24.92 7.11
CA TYR A 39 -8.86 -24.22 7.92
C TYR A 39 -8.10 -23.13 7.16
N TYR A 40 -8.09 -23.15 5.82
CA TYR A 40 -7.54 -22.04 5.05
C TYR A 40 -8.51 -20.87 4.90
N LYS A 41 -9.82 -21.11 5.09
CA LYS A 41 -10.81 -20.05 4.92
C LYS A 41 -10.61 -18.96 5.97
N GLY A 42 -10.41 -17.73 5.51
CA GLY A 42 -10.14 -16.58 6.36
C GLY A 42 -8.68 -16.47 6.83
N ALA A 43 -7.78 -17.34 6.35
CA ALA A 43 -6.35 -17.14 6.56
C ALA A 43 -5.87 -15.90 5.80
N GLU A 44 -5.17 -15.03 6.50
CA GLU A 44 -4.66 -13.77 5.95
C GLU A 44 -3.20 -13.87 5.50
N ALA A 45 -2.49 -14.90 5.93
CA ALA A 45 -1.11 -15.21 5.58
C ALA A 45 -0.81 -16.70 5.84
N ALA A 46 0.27 -17.24 5.26
CA ALA A 46 0.65 -18.63 5.44
C ALA A 46 2.17 -18.86 5.58
N PHE A 47 2.53 -19.84 6.40
CA PHE A 47 3.85 -20.45 6.38
C PHE A 47 3.78 -21.79 5.65
N ILE A 48 4.70 -22.03 4.71
CA ILE A 48 4.89 -23.35 4.10
C ILE A 48 6.25 -23.89 4.54
N VAL A 49 6.24 -24.88 5.41
CA VAL A 49 7.46 -25.37 6.08
C VAL A 49 7.93 -26.68 5.45
N PHE A 50 9.20 -26.77 5.11
CA PHE A 50 9.88 -28.03 4.75
C PHE A 50 11.09 -28.28 5.65
N ASP A 51 11.61 -29.50 5.59
CA ASP A 51 12.80 -29.94 6.33
C ASP A 51 14.01 -29.93 5.38
N ILE A 52 15.06 -29.18 5.72
CA ILE A 52 16.27 -29.07 4.88
C ILE A 52 17.02 -30.39 4.69
N THR A 53 16.75 -31.40 5.53
CA THR A 53 17.32 -32.75 5.43
C THR A 53 16.40 -33.71 4.67
N ASN A 54 15.28 -33.25 4.14
CA ASN A 54 14.30 -34.06 3.43
C ASN A 54 13.84 -33.41 2.11
N ARG A 55 14.43 -33.86 1.00
CA ARG A 55 14.12 -33.38 -0.36
C ARG A 55 12.65 -33.56 -0.74
N GLU A 56 12.02 -34.66 -0.33
CA GLU A 56 10.60 -34.93 -0.62
C GLU A 56 9.67 -33.88 0.01
N SER A 57 10.04 -33.35 1.19
CA SER A 57 9.27 -32.28 1.84
C SER A 57 9.36 -30.95 1.08
N PHE A 58 10.51 -30.66 0.48
CA PHE A 58 10.74 -29.48 -0.35
C PHE A 58 9.98 -29.55 -1.68
N GLU A 59 9.94 -30.72 -2.31
CA GLU A 59 9.23 -30.91 -3.58
C GLU A 59 7.71 -30.64 -3.47
N LYS A 60 7.13 -30.85 -2.27
CA LYS A 60 5.70 -30.60 -2.00
C LYS A 60 5.34 -29.13 -1.82
N ILE A 61 6.30 -28.21 -1.72
CA ILE A 61 6.01 -26.78 -1.52
C ILE A 61 5.13 -26.21 -2.63
N LYS A 62 5.35 -26.65 -3.89
CA LYS A 62 4.52 -26.22 -5.04
C LYS A 62 3.07 -26.67 -4.89
N ASP A 63 2.85 -27.91 -4.47
CA ASP A 63 1.52 -28.46 -4.23
C ASP A 63 0.80 -27.70 -3.10
N TRP A 64 1.52 -27.35 -2.03
CA TRP A 64 0.97 -26.56 -0.92
C TRP A 64 0.61 -25.15 -1.35
N HIS A 65 1.48 -24.49 -2.13
CA HIS A 65 1.23 -23.17 -2.68
C HIS A 65 0.00 -23.16 -3.60
N GLU A 66 -0.13 -24.16 -4.47
CA GLU A 66 -1.31 -24.31 -5.33
C GLU A 66 -2.58 -24.58 -4.51
N GLU A 67 -2.49 -25.43 -3.48
CA GLU A 67 -3.62 -25.72 -2.59
C GLU A 67 -4.11 -24.44 -1.87
N ILE A 68 -3.19 -23.58 -1.41
CA ILE A 68 -3.51 -22.28 -0.79
C ILE A 68 -4.22 -21.36 -1.80
N ASN A 69 -3.64 -21.18 -3.00
CA ASN A 69 -4.19 -20.29 -4.03
C ASN A 69 -5.57 -20.72 -4.55
N GLN A 70 -5.89 -22.02 -4.50
CA GLN A 70 -7.19 -22.53 -4.90
C GLN A 70 -8.29 -22.38 -3.84
N LEU A 71 -7.92 -22.20 -2.57
CA LEU A 71 -8.84 -22.34 -1.45
C LEU A 71 -9.05 -21.06 -0.66
N ILE A 72 -8.19 -20.05 -0.85
CA ILE A 72 -8.35 -18.74 -0.21
C ILE A 72 -9.03 -17.80 -1.19
N ASP A 73 -10.15 -17.22 -0.74
CA ASP A 73 -10.95 -16.26 -1.54
C ASP A 73 -10.17 -14.97 -1.82
N GLU A 74 -9.24 -14.60 -0.93
CA GLU A 74 -8.30 -13.50 -1.16
C GLU A 74 -7.14 -13.92 -2.07
N ILE A 75 -7.04 -13.28 -3.23
CA ILE A 75 -5.88 -13.42 -4.12
C ILE A 75 -4.63 -12.88 -3.39
N ASN A 76 -3.54 -13.66 -3.44
CA ASN A 76 -2.20 -13.24 -3.03
C ASN A 76 -2.08 -12.87 -1.54
N ILE A 77 -2.42 -13.80 -0.64
CA ILE A 77 -2.01 -13.67 0.77
C ILE A 77 -0.48 -13.74 0.89
N PRO A 78 0.14 -13.05 1.86
CA PRO A 78 1.56 -13.22 2.16
C PRO A 78 1.91 -14.68 2.48
N ILE A 79 2.99 -15.17 1.89
CA ILE A 79 3.49 -16.52 2.14
C ILE A 79 4.98 -16.47 2.51
N VAL A 80 5.36 -17.15 3.58
CA VAL A 80 6.76 -17.36 3.92
C VAL A 80 7.07 -18.85 3.84
N ILE A 81 7.95 -19.22 2.91
CA ILE A 81 8.50 -20.56 2.77
C ILE A 81 9.61 -20.71 3.81
N VAL A 82 9.52 -21.74 4.64
CA VAL A 82 10.43 -21.95 5.77
C VAL A 82 11.22 -23.25 5.57
N GLY A 83 12.53 -23.12 5.36
CA GLY A 83 13.46 -24.25 5.43
C GLY A 83 13.85 -24.51 6.88
N ASN A 84 13.17 -25.43 7.56
CA ASN A 84 13.38 -25.70 8.99
C ASN A 84 14.46 -26.77 9.22
N LYS A 85 14.92 -26.87 10.47
CA LYS A 85 15.96 -27.79 10.98
C LYS A 85 17.39 -27.47 10.54
N VAL A 86 17.74 -26.19 10.44
CA VAL A 86 19.13 -25.80 10.09
C VAL A 86 20.18 -26.23 11.10
N ASP A 87 19.78 -26.56 12.33
CA ASP A 87 20.64 -27.22 13.32
C ASP A 87 21.22 -28.55 12.80
N LEU A 88 20.56 -29.19 11.82
CA LEU A 88 21.02 -30.40 11.14
C LEU A 88 21.78 -30.10 9.82
N SER A 89 22.44 -28.95 9.71
CA SER A 89 23.15 -28.50 8.51
C SER A 89 24.08 -29.54 7.86
N LYS A 90 24.69 -30.45 8.63
CA LYS A 90 25.54 -31.54 8.12
C LYS A 90 24.78 -32.60 7.32
N GLN A 91 23.46 -32.69 7.49
CA GLN A 91 22.56 -33.61 6.79
C GLN A 91 21.73 -32.89 5.71
N ARG A 92 22.11 -31.65 5.36
CA ARG A 92 21.40 -30.84 4.38
C ARG A 92 21.37 -31.53 3.01
N VAL A 93 20.18 -31.63 2.44
CA VAL A 93 19.94 -32.12 1.07
C VAL A 93 19.23 -31.10 0.18
N VAL A 94 18.79 -29.97 0.76
CA VAL A 94 18.22 -28.82 0.05
C VAL A 94 19.11 -27.61 0.31
N SER A 95 19.65 -27.03 -0.76
CA SER A 95 20.50 -25.85 -0.65
C SER A 95 19.67 -24.61 -0.33
N THR A 96 20.28 -23.60 0.29
CA THR A 96 19.62 -22.30 0.51
C THR A 96 19.24 -21.65 -0.82
N ALA A 97 20.08 -21.80 -1.86
CA ALA A 97 19.80 -21.30 -3.19
C ALA A 97 18.56 -21.96 -3.83
N ASP A 98 18.35 -23.26 -3.62
CA ASP A 98 17.16 -23.97 -4.10
C ASP A 98 15.88 -23.35 -3.50
N GLY A 99 15.91 -23.05 -2.19
CA GLY A 99 14.79 -22.41 -1.48
C GLY A 99 14.50 -21.00 -1.98
N GLU A 100 15.53 -20.18 -2.18
CA GLU A 100 15.40 -18.84 -2.73
C GLU A 100 14.89 -18.84 -4.17
N GLU A 101 15.42 -19.72 -5.02
CA GLU A 101 14.99 -19.87 -6.41
C GLU A 101 13.53 -20.31 -6.48
N LEU A 102 13.12 -21.28 -5.65
CA LEU A 102 11.74 -21.71 -5.58
C LEU A 102 10.81 -20.56 -5.18
N ALA A 103 11.14 -19.80 -4.13
CA ALA A 103 10.33 -18.66 -3.70
C ALA A 103 10.15 -17.62 -4.82
N LYS A 104 11.24 -17.26 -5.52
CA LYS A 104 11.20 -16.35 -6.68
C LYS A 104 10.38 -16.91 -7.84
N SER A 105 10.42 -18.23 -8.06
CA SER A 105 9.66 -18.87 -9.14
C SER A 105 8.16 -18.91 -8.89
N LEU A 106 7.73 -18.84 -7.62
CA LEU A 106 6.31 -18.91 -7.24
C LEU A 106 5.63 -17.54 -7.28
N SER A 107 6.36 -16.45 -7.04
CA SER A 107 5.85 -15.09 -7.21
C SER A 107 6.98 -14.05 -7.26
N GLU A 108 6.75 -12.97 -7.99
CA GLU A 108 7.62 -11.78 -7.98
C GLU A 108 7.46 -10.95 -6.69
N THR A 109 6.31 -11.03 -6.01
CA THR A 109 6.01 -10.28 -4.76
C THR A 109 5.19 -11.10 -3.77
N GLY A 110 5.34 -10.84 -2.47
CA GLY A 110 4.51 -11.46 -1.42
C GLY A 110 4.87 -12.89 -1.01
N ILE A 111 5.90 -13.49 -1.64
CA ILE A 111 6.49 -14.76 -1.21
C ILE A 111 7.94 -14.52 -0.77
N SER A 112 8.34 -15.06 0.37
CA SER A 112 9.73 -15.00 0.84
C SER A 112 10.21 -16.34 1.34
N TYR A 113 11.53 -16.52 1.35
CA TYR A 113 12.18 -17.69 1.89
C TYR A 113 13.01 -17.33 3.12
N ILE A 114 12.93 -18.15 4.16
CA ILE A 114 13.78 -18.03 5.34
C ILE A 114 14.12 -19.43 5.87
N GLU A 115 15.32 -19.58 6.39
CA GLU A 115 15.75 -20.80 7.06
C GLU A 115 15.67 -20.67 8.57
N THR A 116 15.15 -21.69 9.26
CA THR A 116 14.91 -21.65 10.71
C THR A 116 15.35 -22.93 11.41
N SER A 117 15.52 -22.84 12.72
CA SER A 117 15.56 -24.01 13.60
C SER A 117 14.62 -23.78 14.76
N ALA A 118 13.55 -24.56 14.80
CA ALA A 118 12.67 -24.62 15.97
C ALA A 118 13.38 -25.15 17.23
N LEU A 119 14.51 -25.88 17.07
CA LEU A 119 15.29 -26.41 18.19
C LEU A 119 16.17 -25.35 18.84
N SER A 120 16.92 -24.59 18.04
CA SER A 120 17.80 -23.54 18.56
C SER A 120 17.10 -22.18 18.73
N GLY A 121 15.93 -22.00 18.11
CA GLY A 121 15.22 -20.72 18.00
C GLY A 121 15.73 -19.83 16.86
N GLU A 122 16.71 -20.29 16.08
CA GLU A 122 17.30 -19.53 14.99
C GLU A 122 16.23 -19.11 13.97
N ASN A 123 16.18 -17.80 13.68
CA ASN A 123 15.27 -17.15 12.73
C ASN A 123 13.77 -17.39 12.93
N VAL A 124 13.34 -18.02 14.03
CA VAL A 124 11.91 -18.24 14.29
C VAL A 124 11.18 -16.91 14.41
N ILE A 125 11.70 -15.98 15.22
CA ILE A 125 11.14 -14.62 15.36
C ILE A 125 11.18 -13.87 14.02
N ASN A 126 12.31 -13.92 13.32
CA ASN A 126 12.46 -13.28 12.01
C ASN A 126 11.43 -13.76 10.99
N ALA A 127 11.01 -15.03 11.03
CA ALA A 127 9.96 -15.55 10.16
C ALA A 127 8.58 -14.90 10.45
N PHE A 128 8.26 -14.68 11.72
CA PHE A 128 7.04 -13.97 12.14
C PHE A 128 7.08 -12.48 11.78
N GLU A 129 8.22 -11.83 11.96
CA GLU A 129 8.40 -10.44 11.55
C GLU A 129 8.27 -10.27 10.03
N LEU A 130 8.82 -11.21 9.25
CA LEU A 130 8.75 -11.18 7.79
C LEU A 130 7.32 -11.33 7.27
N ILE A 131 6.52 -12.24 7.84
CA ILE A 131 5.12 -12.39 7.43
C ILE A 131 4.28 -11.19 7.85
N ALA A 132 4.54 -10.60 9.02
CA ALA A 132 3.88 -9.38 9.48
C ALA A 132 4.20 -8.18 8.56
N TYR A 133 5.46 -8.03 8.15
CA TYR A 133 5.88 -6.99 7.20
C TYR A 133 5.08 -7.07 5.89
N HIS A 134 4.98 -8.25 5.29
CA HIS A 134 4.23 -8.43 4.04
C HIS A 134 2.73 -8.18 4.24
N TYR A 135 2.16 -8.62 5.35
CA TYR A 135 0.76 -8.35 5.68
C TYR A 135 0.48 -6.85 5.80
N ILE A 136 1.30 -6.10 6.56
CA ILE A 136 1.16 -4.66 6.73
C ILE A 136 1.23 -3.92 5.38
N ILE A 137 2.18 -4.29 4.52
CA ILE A 137 2.30 -3.68 3.18
C ILE A 137 1.06 -3.96 2.33
N LYS A 138 0.58 -5.20 2.33
CA LYS A 138 -0.64 -5.57 1.60
C LYS A 138 -1.84 -4.78 2.10
N THR A 139 -2.03 -4.68 3.42
CA THR A 139 -3.13 -3.93 4.04
C THR A 139 -3.07 -2.44 3.70
N LYS A 140 -1.90 -1.81 3.84
CA LYS A 140 -1.71 -0.39 3.43
C LYS A 140 -2.00 -0.15 1.95
N LYS A 141 -1.69 -1.11 1.09
CA LYS A 141 -2.03 -1.04 -0.34
C LYS A 141 -3.54 -1.11 -0.53
N LYS A 142 -4.21 -2.08 0.10
CA LYS A 142 -5.67 -2.27 0.06
C LYS A 142 -6.41 -1.02 0.55
N GLU A 143 -5.97 -0.42 1.65
CA GLU A 143 -6.55 0.84 2.17
C GLU A 143 -6.42 1.99 1.18
N LYS A 144 -5.25 2.15 0.54
CA LYS A 144 -5.04 3.18 -0.48
C LYS A 144 -5.93 2.97 -1.70
N ASP A 145 -6.11 1.71 -2.13
CA ASP A 145 -6.95 1.39 -3.27
C ASP A 145 -8.42 1.69 -2.98
N VAL A 146 -8.93 1.36 -1.78
CA VAL A 146 -10.28 1.75 -1.33
C VAL A 146 -10.47 3.28 -1.34
N ILE A 147 -9.52 4.04 -0.77
CA ILE A 147 -9.60 5.51 -0.75
C ILE A 147 -9.63 6.09 -2.18
N ARG A 148 -8.90 5.48 -3.12
CA ARG A 148 -8.90 5.88 -4.53
C ARG A 148 -10.25 5.60 -5.19
N GLU A 149 -10.83 4.43 -4.96
CA GLU A 149 -12.16 4.07 -5.47
C GLU A 149 -13.23 5.02 -4.94
N ASP A 150 -13.23 5.31 -3.64
CA ASP A 150 -14.15 6.27 -3.00
C ASP A 150 -14.03 7.67 -3.63
N LEU A 151 -12.80 8.12 -3.92
CA LEU A 151 -12.55 9.41 -4.56
C LEU A 151 -13.08 9.45 -6.00
N VAL A 152 -12.89 8.38 -6.76
CA VAL A 152 -13.45 8.25 -8.12
C VAL A 152 -14.98 8.30 -8.06
N GLU A 153 -15.60 7.55 -7.15
CA GLU A 153 -17.05 7.56 -6.96
C GLU A 153 -17.58 8.95 -6.62
N ALA A 154 -16.91 9.66 -5.70
CA ALA A 154 -17.27 11.01 -5.31
C ALA A 154 -17.20 12.01 -6.49
N ILE A 155 -16.13 11.96 -7.30
CA ILE A 155 -15.97 12.80 -8.48
C ILE A 155 -17.08 12.50 -9.51
N VAL A 156 -17.28 11.21 -9.83
CA VAL A 156 -18.29 10.78 -10.80
C VAL A 156 -19.71 11.13 -10.34
N SER A 157 -20.04 10.99 -9.06
CA SER A 157 -21.33 11.41 -8.51
C SER A 157 -21.53 12.92 -8.62
N THR A 158 -20.50 13.70 -8.31
CA THR A 158 -20.55 15.17 -8.40
C THR A 158 -20.79 15.62 -9.84
N LEU A 159 -20.16 14.96 -10.82
CA LEU A 159 -20.36 15.25 -12.24
C LEU A 159 -21.79 14.98 -12.72
N LYS A 160 -22.50 14.01 -12.13
CA LYS A 160 -23.92 13.76 -12.44
C LYS A 160 -24.81 14.95 -12.07
N GLU A 161 -24.42 15.74 -11.07
CA GLU A 161 -25.17 16.91 -10.61
C GLU A 161 -24.75 18.19 -11.33
N LEU A 162 -23.43 18.43 -11.47
CA LEU A 162 -22.90 19.70 -11.96
C LEU A 162 -22.71 19.77 -13.48
N VAL A 163 -22.70 18.62 -14.19
CA VAL A 163 -22.37 18.48 -15.63
C VAL A 163 -20.91 18.82 -15.96
N ILE A 164 -20.35 19.86 -15.35
CA ILE A 164 -18.93 20.25 -15.42
C ILE A 164 -18.42 20.39 -13.99
N LEU A 165 -17.26 19.82 -13.71
CA LEU A 165 -16.56 19.98 -12.44
C LEU A 165 -15.13 20.41 -12.72
N GLU A 166 -14.76 21.64 -12.35
CA GLU A 166 -13.38 22.10 -12.46
C GLU A 166 -12.65 22.06 -11.11
N LEU A 167 -11.63 21.20 -11.01
CA LEU A 167 -10.74 21.13 -9.86
C LEU A 167 -9.42 21.81 -10.20
N THR A 168 -9.06 22.81 -9.40
CA THR A 168 -7.85 23.62 -9.63
C THR A 168 -6.80 23.37 -8.56
N PHE A 169 -5.59 23.06 -8.99
CA PHE A 169 -4.42 22.83 -8.16
C PHE A 169 -3.47 24.02 -8.25
N ILE A 170 -2.94 24.44 -7.10
CA ILE A 170 -1.97 25.53 -7.00
C ILE A 170 -0.75 25.00 -6.26
N SER A 171 0.39 24.97 -6.95
CA SER A 171 1.66 24.45 -6.42
C SER A 171 2.85 25.36 -6.75
N GLU A 172 3.92 25.24 -5.96
CA GLU A 172 5.16 26.02 -6.18
C GLU A 172 5.85 25.58 -7.48
N ASN A 173 5.90 24.27 -7.71
CA ASN A 173 6.57 23.66 -8.83
C ASN A 173 5.68 22.63 -9.52
N MET A 174 5.34 22.88 -10.77
CA MET A 174 4.41 22.05 -11.52
C MET A 174 5.02 20.78 -12.13
N SER A 175 6.35 20.63 -12.07
CA SER A 175 7.01 19.33 -12.25
C SER A 175 6.61 18.34 -11.16
N TRP A 176 6.13 18.84 -10.01
CA TRP A 176 5.77 18.02 -8.87
C TRP A 176 4.55 18.63 -8.14
N ASP A 177 3.37 18.46 -8.72
CA ASP A 177 2.10 18.77 -8.07
C ASP A 177 1.45 17.46 -7.57
N PRO A 178 1.59 17.11 -6.27
CA PRO A 178 1.13 15.82 -5.77
C PRO A 178 -0.40 15.69 -5.81
N GLY A 179 -1.15 16.78 -5.65
CA GLY A 179 -2.61 16.74 -5.71
C GLY A 179 -3.09 16.45 -7.14
N PHE A 180 -2.58 17.22 -8.10
CA PHE A 180 -2.90 17.07 -9.51
C PHE A 180 -2.49 15.69 -10.03
N GLN A 181 -1.26 15.24 -9.72
CA GLN A 181 -0.78 13.92 -10.13
C GLN A 181 -1.56 12.78 -9.49
N THR A 182 -2.05 12.95 -8.26
CA THR A 182 -2.88 11.93 -7.61
C THR A 182 -4.16 11.71 -8.38
N ILE A 183 -4.90 12.78 -8.71
CA ILE A 183 -6.14 12.66 -9.49
C ILE A 183 -5.85 12.16 -10.91
N LEU A 184 -4.78 12.64 -11.55
CA LEU A 184 -4.42 12.24 -12.90
C LEU A 184 -4.13 10.73 -13.03
N ASN A 185 -3.58 10.12 -11.96
CA ASN A 185 -3.25 8.70 -11.90
C ASN A 185 -4.40 7.82 -11.37
N LEU A 186 -5.59 8.38 -11.12
CA LEU A 186 -6.76 7.58 -10.79
C LEU A 186 -7.23 6.85 -12.05
N GLU A 187 -7.33 5.54 -11.93
CA GLU A 187 -7.96 4.71 -12.95
C GLU A 187 -9.48 5.00 -12.99
N ASN A 188 -10.13 4.71 -14.11
CA ASN A 188 -11.59 4.81 -14.27
C ASN A 188 -12.23 6.20 -14.17
N LEU A 189 -11.44 7.29 -14.14
CA LEU A 189 -11.97 8.66 -14.31
C LEU A 189 -12.35 9.01 -15.76
N GLY A 190 -11.94 8.20 -16.73
CA GLY A 190 -12.20 8.42 -18.15
C GLY A 190 -11.02 9.05 -18.90
N GLU A 191 -11.22 9.25 -20.20
CA GLU A 191 -10.19 9.81 -21.07
C GLU A 191 -10.13 11.33 -20.99
N TYR A 192 -8.91 11.88 -20.94
CA TYR A 192 -8.66 13.32 -20.99
C TYR A 192 -7.79 13.71 -22.17
N SER A 193 -7.80 15.01 -22.47
CA SER A 193 -6.90 15.64 -23.45
C SER A 193 -6.05 16.70 -22.77
N LYS A 194 -4.87 16.97 -23.31
CA LYS A 194 -3.97 18.02 -22.81
C LYS A 194 -4.19 19.32 -23.59
N LEU A 195 -5.13 20.14 -23.14
CA LEU A 195 -5.42 21.42 -23.81
C LEU A 195 -4.28 22.43 -23.60
N LYS A 196 -3.71 22.45 -22.39
CA LYS A 196 -2.46 23.16 -22.07
C LYS A 196 -1.58 22.28 -21.19
N ASP A 197 -0.27 22.26 -21.49
CA ASP A 197 0.73 21.52 -20.72
C ASP A 197 2.04 22.31 -20.72
N SER A 198 2.11 23.33 -19.88
CA SER A 198 3.28 24.20 -19.73
C SER A 198 3.84 24.15 -18.30
N ILE A 199 4.93 24.87 -18.05
CA ILE A 199 5.51 25.00 -16.70
C ILE A 199 4.74 25.95 -15.78
N ILE A 200 3.85 26.79 -16.32
CA ILE A 200 3.05 27.78 -15.57
C ILE A 200 1.56 27.42 -15.43
N GLU A 201 1.02 26.72 -16.43
CA GLU A 201 -0.38 26.28 -16.50
C GLU A 201 -0.52 24.90 -17.15
N LYS A 202 -1.32 24.03 -16.54
CA LYS A 202 -1.84 22.77 -17.11
C LYS A 202 -3.36 22.81 -17.10
N LEU A 203 -3.98 22.36 -18.19
CA LEU A 203 -5.44 22.30 -18.33
C LEU A 203 -5.86 21.05 -19.08
N TYR A 204 -6.39 20.08 -18.34
CA TYR A 204 -6.62 18.71 -18.79
C TYR A 204 -8.12 18.39 -18.67
N PRO A 205 -8.92 18.71 -19.71
CA PRO A 205 -10.34 18.34 -19.74
C PRO A 205 -10.53 16.85 -20.04
N TYR A 206 -11.40 16.21 -19.26
CA TYR A 206 -11.90 14.86 -19.43
C TYR A 206 -13.22 14.85 -20.23
N LYS A 207 -13.46 13.76 -20.97
CA LYS A 207 -14.67 13.58 -21.78
C LYS A 207 -15.98 13.58 -20.97
N ASN A 208 -15.91 13.27 -19.68
CA ASN A 208 -17.07 13.19 -18.78
C ASN A 208 -17.41 14.52 -18.08
N GLY A 209 -16.73 15.62 -18.43
CA GLY A 209 -16.99 16.95 -17.85
C GLY A 209 -16.07 17.34 -16.69
N LEU A 210 -15.18 16.44 -16.22
CA LEU A 210 -14.12 16.82 -15.27
C LEU A 210 -13.08 17.69 -15.98
N ILE A 211 -12.67 18.77 -15.34
CA ILE A 211 -11.57 19.62 -15.81
C ILE A 211 -10.55 19.70 -14.68
N LEU A 212 -9.33 19.24 -14.93
CA LEU A 212 -8.22 19.44 -14.00
C LEU A 212 -7.38 20.61 -14.49
N SER A 213 -7.29 21.66 -13.69
CA SER A 213 -6.38 22.78 -13.94
C SER A 213 -5.28 22.82 -12.87
N SER A 214 -4.06 23.16 -13.27
CA SER A 214 -2.92 23.31 -12.35
C SER A 214 -2.20 24.60 -12.70
N PHE A 215 -1.85 25.38 -11.69
CA PHE A 215 -1.17 26.66 -11.83
C PHE A 215 -0.03 26.81 -10.83
N THR A 216 0.93 27.66 -11.18
CA THR A 216 1.96 28.12 -10.24
C THR A 216 1.43 29.18 -9.29
N TYR A 217 2.18 29.48 -8.22
CA TYR A 217 1.84 30.52 -7.25
C TYR A 217 1.74 31.93 -7.83
N ASP A 218 2.50 32.22 -8.88
CA ASP A 218 2.61 33.57 -9.45
C ASP A 218 1.46 33.91 -10.41
N ASP A 219 0.95 32.92 -11.14
CA ASP A 219 -0.11 33.12 -12.12
C ASP A 219 -1.13 31.97 -12.10
N PHE A 220 -2.33 32.28 -11.58
CA PHE A 220 -3.43 31.34 -11.49
C PHE A 220 -4.79 32.00 -11.76
N ASN A 221 -5.64 31.28 -12.50
CA ASN A 221 -7.02 31.66 -12.77
C ASN A 221 -7.98 30.72 -12.05
N LEU A 222 -8.89 31.30 -11.24
CA LEU A 222 -9.91 30.55 -10.50
C LEU A 222 -11.32 30.84 -11.00
N SER A 223 -11.51 31.52 -12.14
CA SER A 223 -12.83 32.01 -12.58
C SER A 223 -13.89 30.91 -12.68
N ASN A 224 -13.49 29.69 -13.04
CA ASN A 224 -14.37 28.56 -13.31
C ASN A 224 -14.23 27.41 -12.31
N SER A 225 -13.20 27.45 -11.45
CA SER A 225 -12.91 26.42 -10.45
C SER A 225 -14.07 26.19 -9.49
N ASP A 226 -14.49 24.95 -9.30
CA ASP A 226 -15.48 24.53 -8.31
C ASP A 226 -14.82 24.14 -6.97
N GLY A 227 -13.58 23.64 -7.04
CA GLY A 227 -12.74 23.31 -5.89
C GLY A 227 -11.29 23.71 -6.12
N VAL A 228 -10.67 24.34 -5.12
CA VAL A 228 -9.28 24.79 -5.17
C VAL A 228 -8.45 24.04 -4.13
N PHE A 229 -7.36 23.43 -4.57
CA PHE A 229 -6.39 22.73 -3.74
C PHE A 229 -5.06 23.45 -3.81
N CYS A 230 -4.56 23.90 -2.66
CA CYS A 230 -3.24 24.51 -2.56
C CYS A 230 -2.41 23.74 -1.53
N ILE A 231 -1.29 23.19 -1.97
CA ILE A 231 -0.36 22.48 -1.08
C ILE A 231 0.95 23.27 -1.04
N PHE A 232 1.33 23.69 0.16
CA PHE A 232 2.61 24.31 0.45
C PHE A 232 3.63 23.26 0.91
N ASP A 233 4.85 23.28 0.38
CA ASP A 233 5.89 22.30 0.71
C ASP A 233 6.92 22.89 1.69
N ALA A 234 6.85 22.44 2.94
CA ALA A 234 7.72 22.86 4.03
C ALA A 234 8.77 21.80 4.41
N ARG A 235 8.88 20.68 3.66
CA ARG A 235 9.79 19.57 3.99
C ARG A 235 11.23 20.01 4.27
N ASP A 236 11.74 20.90 3.43
CA ASP A 236 13.11 21.40 3.51
C ASP A 236 13.21 22.79 4.15
N ARG A 237 12.14 23.27 4.81
CA ARG A 237 12.06 24.64 5.38
C ARG A 237 11.97 24.63 6.91
N GLU A 238 12.69 25.52 7.58
CA GLU A 238 12.58 25.72 9.04
C GLU A 238 11.49 26.72 9.42
N HIS A 239 11.14 27.61 8.49
CA HIS A 239 10.10 28.63 8.63
C HIS A 239 9.17 28.64 7.42
N ILE A 240 7.98 29.19 7.60
CA ILE A 240 7.04 29.41 6.50
C ILE A 240 7.53 30.52 5.58
N ASP A 241 7.35 30.32 4.28
CA ASP A 241 7.58 31.37 3.30
C ASP A 241 6.53 32.47 3.47
N PRO A 242 6.91 33.72 3.76
CA PRO A 242 5.95 34.80 3.91
C PRO A 242 5.03 34.99 2.69
N LYS A 243 5.49 34.59 1.49
CA LYS A 243 4.69 34.64 0.26
C LYS A 243 3.46 33.73 0.30
N TRP A 244 3.47 32.65 1.08
CA TRP A 244 2.34 31.70 1.18
C TRP A 244 1.08 32.40 1.70
N LYS A 245 1.24 33.34 2.63
CA LYS A 245 0.14 34.18 3.12
C LYS A 245 -0.46 35.03 2.00
N ASP A 246 0.39 35.67 1.18
CA ASP A 246 -0.06 36.48 0.05
C ASP A 246 -0.78 35.64 -1.02
N ILE A 247 -0.26 34.43 -1.28
CA ILE A 247 -0.90 33.45 -2.18
C ILE A 247 -2.28 33.06 -1.64
N LEU A 248 -2.38 32.73 -0.35
CA LEU A 248 -3.66 32.37 0.28
C LEU A 248 -4.67 33.53 0.22
N ILE A 249 -4.23 34.75 0.50
CA ILE A 249 -5.07 35.95 0.38
C ILE A 249 -5.53 36.15 -1.07
N ASN A 250 -4.64 35.92 -2.04
CA ASN A 250 -4.97 36.02 -3.46
C ASN A 250 -5.98 34.94 -3.89
N ILE A 251 -5.85 33.70 -3.40
CA ILE A 251 -6.84 32.63 -3.58
C ILE A 251 -8.19 33.08 -3.01
N ILE A 252 -8.25 33.49 -1.73
CA ILE A 252 -9.50 33.91 -1.08
C ILE A 252 -10.18 35.06 -1.83
N ARG A 253 -9.41 36.02 -2.37
CA ARG A 253 -9.95 37.14 -3.17
C ARG A 253 -10.50 36.68 -4.52
N LYS A 254 -9.87 35.69 -5.16
CA LYS A 254 -10.26 35.18 -6.49
C LYS A 254 -11.37 34.12 -6.43
N VAL A 255 -11.52 33.42 -5.31
CA VAL A 255 -12.56 32.41 -5.11
C VAL A 255 -13.94 33.09 -4.91
N ARG A 256 -14.88 32.80 -5.81
CA ARG A 256 -16.27 33.30 -5.75
C ARG A 256 -17.14 32.48 -4.79
N LYS A 257 -18.33 32.98 -4.42
CA LYS A 257 -19.27 32.31 -3.49
C LYS A 257 -19.63 30.88 -3.95
N LYS A 258 -19.63 29.93 -3.01
CA LYS A 258 -19.92 28.47 -3.14
C LYS A 258 -18.80 27.59 -3.69
N ARG A 259 -17.54 27.86 -3.34
CA ARG A 259 -16.39 27.02 -3.72
C ARG A 259 -15.64 26.55 -2.49
N ALA A 260 -15.18 25.30 -2.51
CA ALA A 260 -14.36 24.76 -1.44
C ALA A 260 -12.88 25.08 -1.73
N VAL A 261 -12.17 25.53 -0.70
CA VAL A 261 -10.71 25.73 -0.76
C VAL A 261 -10.09 24.83 0.29
N ILE A 262 -9.22 23.92 -0.15
CA ILE A 262 -8.42 23.07 0.72
C ILE A 262 -6.98 23.55 0.65
N VAL A 263 -6.45 23.94 1.81
CA VAL A 263 -5.07 24.38 1.95
C VAL A 263 -4.35 23.38 2.85
N GLY A 264 -3.28 22.80 2.34
CA GLY A 264 -2.44 21.86 3.07
C GLY A 264 -1.01 22.35 3.15
N ILE A 265 -0.32 21.99 4.24
CA ILE A 265 1.12 22.15 4.36
C ILE A 265 1.72 20.76 4.49
N ARG A 266 2.67 20.44 3.63
CA ARG A 266 3.44 19.20 3.69
C ARG A 266 4.70 19.43 4.51
N VAL A 267 4.90 18.62 5.54
CA VAL A 267 6.10 18.63 6.40
C VAL A 267 6.81 17.28 6.34
N SER A 268 8.08 17.24 6.73
CA SER A 268 8.82 16.00 6.94
C SER A 268 8.54 15.45 8.34
N ASP A 269 8.60 14.12 8.50
CA ASP A 269 8.26 13.42 9.75
C ASP A 269 9.16 13.82 10.93
N ASP A 270 10.35 14.33 10.66
CA ASP A 270 11.36 14.75 11.64
C ASP A 270 11.21 16.22 12.10
N LYS A 271 10.26 16.98 11.54
CA LYS A 271 10.08 18.40 11.88
C LYS A 271 9.01 18.64 12.93
N ASN A 272 9.27 19.61 13.80
CA ASN A 272 8.29 20.08 14.78
C ASN A 272 7.19 20.90 14.08
N TRP A 273 6.11 20.21 13.71
CA TRP A 273 4.96 20.80 13.03
C TRP A 273 4.30 21.94 13.82
N SER A 274 4.37 21.94 15.15
CA SER A 274 3.76 22.99 15.98
C SER A 274 4.35 24.37 15.71
N GLN A 275 5.66 24.46 15.47
CA GLN A 275 6.32 25.74 15.22
C GLN A 275 5.97 26.31 13.84
N LEU A 276 5.89 25.45 12.81
CA LEU A 276 5.46 25.87 11.48
C LEU A 276 4.00 26.34 11.49
N MET A 277 3.13 25.70 12.25
CA MET A 277 1.73 26.11 12.36
C MET A 277 1.53 27.41 13.14
N GLU A 278 2.38 27.71 14.13
CA GLU A 278 2.37 29.02 14.81
C GLU A 278 2.79 30.16 13.87
N ASP A 279 3.68 29.88 12.91
CA ASP A 279 4.13 30.84 11.91
C ASP A 279 3.08 31.10 10.80
N PHE A 280 2.13 30.19 10.55
CA PHE A 280 1.13 30.25 9.45
C PHE A 280 -0.12 31.07 9.79
#